data_AF-A0A4P5YCY1-F1
#
_entry.id   AF-A0A4P5YCY1-F1
#
_cell.length_a   1.000
_cell.length_b   1.000
_cell.length_c   1.000
_cell.angle_alpha   90.00
_cell.angle_beta   90.00
_cell.angle_gamma   90.00
#
_symmetry.space_group_name_H-M   'P 1'
#
loop_
_entity.id
_entity.type
_entity.pdbx_description
1 polymer ?
#
loop_
_entity_poly.entity_id
_entity_poly.type
_entity_poly.pdbx_seq_one_letter_code
_entity_poly.pdbx_strand_id
1 'polypeptide(L)'
;MVTDSNIIRTEILRVLNESGKIRGNELTSRVVKRVGNEKMVHREISLLVESGEVEKKMYSKSHIEYGLINISESVNNQLKSVHNEIEMIFEEIKEFKQIMQQDKIEFQERLRTTIHFIHIVQSTDGVMKLLSNYPTFKKDKMFSQIIRKISDCWENIMESIVHQPEEEFLNEVIANLRISQIGSQSVN
;
A
#
# COMPACT_ATOMS: atom_id res chain seq x y z
N MET A 1 -7.37 32.95 20.42
CA MET A 1 -6.03 32.41 20.73
C MET A 1 -5.69 31.33 19.72
N VAL A 2 -5.13 31.70 18.57
CA VAL A 2 -4.83 30.83 17.41
C VAL A 2 -3.32 30.91 17.05
N THR A 3 -2.52 31.52 17.93
CA THR A 3 -1.22 32.11 17.56
C THR A 3 0.00 31.27 17.93
N ASP A 4 -0.02 30.41 18.95
CA ASP A 4 1.23 29.73 19.37
C ASP A 4 1.52 28.42 18.62
N SER A 5 0.52 27.57 18.38
CA SER A 5 0.71 26.24 17.77
C SER A 5 1.11 26.32 16.28
N ASN A 6 0.45 27.17 15.50
CA ASN A 6 0.79 27.36 14.09
C ASN A 6 2.21 27.93 13.91
N ILE A 7 2.64 28.85 14.78
CA ILE A 7 4.00 29.42 14.73
C ILE A 7 5.04 28.33 15.03
N ILE A 8 4.79 27.51 16.06
CA ILE A 8 5.67 26.38 16.41
C ILE A 8 5.76 25.40 15.23
N ARG A 9 4.61 25.04 14.64
CA ARG A 9 4.53 24.13 13.49
C ARG A 9 5.31 24.66 12.29
N THR A 10 5.11 25.93 11.92
CA THR A 10 5.86 26.57 10.82
C THR A 10 7.35 26.58 11.09
N GLU A 11 7.79 26.86 12.32
CA GLU A 11 9.20 26.86 12.67
C GLU A 11 9.83 25.45 12.63
N ILE A 12 9.11 24.42 13.08
CA ILE A 12 9.54 23.02 12.93
C ILE A 12 9.77 22.69 11.46
N LEU A 13 8.78 22.97 10.60
CA LEU A 13 8.87 22.70 9.16
C LEU A 13 10.00 23.49 8.50
N ARG A 14 10.22 24.75 8.89
CA ARG A 14 11.33 25.58 8.41
C ARG A 14 12.69 24.95 8.74
N VAL A 15 12.91 24.55 9.99
CA VAL A 15 14.18 23.94 10.43
C VAL A 15 14.45 22.63 9.69
N LEU A 16 13.42 21.79 9.51
CA LEU A 16 13.53 20.55 8.75
C LEU A 16 13.77 20.78 7.26
N ASN A 17 13.14 21.79 6.66
CA ASN A 17 13.37 22.16 5.26
C ASN A 17 14.81 22.67 5.03
N GLU A 18 15.37 23.41 5.97
CA GLU A 18 16.74 23.94 5.88
C GLU A 18 17.81 22.89 6.17
N SER A 19 17.56 22.00 7.14
CA SER A 19 18.58 21.08 7.65
C SER A 19 18.47 19.68 7.05
N GLY A 20 17.38 19.36 6.36
CA GLY A 20 17.04 17.99 6.00
C GLY A 20 16.77 17.14 7.24
N LYS A 21 17.33 15.92 7.27
CA LYS A 21 17.25 15.03 8.44
C LYS A 21 18.12 15.57 9.57
N ILE A 22 17.54 15.68 10.76
CA ILE A 22 18.20 16.25 11.93
C ILE A 22 17.88 15.47 13.21
N ARG A 23 18.80 15.51 14.17
CA ARG A 23 18.69 14.85 15.47
C ARG A 23 17.57 15.47 16.30
N GLY A 24 16.80 14.64 17.01
CA GLY A 24 15.66 15.11 17.82
C GLY A 24 15.98 16.22 18.82
N ASN A 25 17.05 16.06 19.60
CA ASN A 25 17.47 17.07 20.57
C ASN A 25 17.90 18.38 19.89
N GLU A 26 18.50 18.27 18.71
CA GLU A 26 18.95 19.44 17.95
C GLU A 26 17.77 20.19 17.33
N LEU A 27 16.80 19.47 16.75
CA LEU A 27 15.55 20.04 16.27
C LEU A 27 14.83 20.80 17.38
N THR A 28 14.60 20.15 18.52
CA THR A 28 13.93 20.77 19.68
C THR A 28 14.69 22.02 20.12
N SER A 29 16.02 21.93 20.31
CA SER A 29 16.82 23.08 20.76
C SER A 29 16.72 24.27 19.79
N ARG A 30 16.78 24.04 18.48
CA ARG A 30 16.68 25.11 17.47
C ARG A 30 15.31 25.77 17.46
N VAL A 31 14.24 24.97 17.53
CA VAL A 31 12.87 25.49 17.53
C VAL A 31 12.59 26.24 18.84
N VAL A 32 12.94 25.67 20.00
CA VAL A 32 12.75 26.29 21.32
C VAL A 32 13.48 27.63 21.44
N LYS A 33 14.67 27.78 20.85
CA LYS A 33 15.37 29.07 20.80
C LYS A 33 14.56 30.18 20.14
N ARG A 34 13.62 29.85 19.24
CA ARG A 34 12.76 30.82 18.55
C ARG A 34 11.37 30.97 19.18
N VAL A 35 10.81 29.90 19.73
CA VAL A 35 9.40 29.88 20.17
C VAL A 35 9.19 29.59 21.67
N GLY A 36 10.25 29.27 22.42
CA GLY A 36 10.31 29.22 23.89
C GLY A 36 9.61 28.04 24.59
N ASN A 37 8.54 27.47 24.03
CA ASN A 37 7.70 26.48 24.72
C ASN A 37 8.06 25.03 24.35
N GLU A 38 9.09 24.46 24.99
CA GLU A 38 9.60 23.11 24.72
C GLU A 38 8.54 22.01 24.78
N LYS A 39 7.64 22.05 25.78
CA LYS A 39 6.55 21.07 25.90
C LYS A 39 5.62 21.12 24.68
N MET A 40 5.27 22.32 24.22
CA MET A 40 4.45 22.47 23.02
C MET A 40 5.22 22.08 21.75
N VAL A 41 6.52 22.37 21.67
CA VAL A 41 7.37 21.91 20.54
C VAL A 41 7.35 20.39 20.42
N HIS A 42 7.57 19.66 21.51
CA HIS A 42 7.48 18.20 21.48
C HIS A 42 6.10 17.70 21.08
N ARG A 43 5.03 18.33 21.56
CA ARG A 43 3.66 18.00 21.20
C ARG A 43 3.42 18.20 19.69
N GLU A 44 3.83 19.33 19.14
CA GLU A 44 3.65 19.64 17.71
C GLU A 44 4.51 18.74 16.82
N ILE A 45 5.72 18.37 17.24
CA ILE A 45 6.54 17.37 16.52
C ILE A 45 5.79 16.03 16.47
N SER A 46 5.22 15.57 17.59
CA SER A 46 4.42 14.34 17.61
C SER A 46 3.21 14.43 16.68
N LEU A 47 2.48 15.54 16.70
CA LEU A 47 1.33 15.75 15.81
C LEU A 47 1.73 15.75 14.32
N LEU A 48 2.87 16.34 13.97
CA LEU A 48 3.41 16.34 12.62
C LEU A 48 3.87 14.94 12.16
N VAL A 49 4.34 14.12 13.10
CA VAL A 49 4.67 12.71 12.84
C VAL A 49 3.41 11.89 12.66
N GLU A 50 2.41 12.10 13.50
CA GLU A 50 1.10 11.44 13.40
C GLU A 50 0.36 11.80 12.11
N SER A 51 0.46 13.06 11.66
CA SER A 51 -0.14 13.49 10.39
C SER A 51 0.62 13.03 9.14
N GLY A 52 1.82 12.48 9.30
CA GLY A 52 2.66 12.04 8.18
C GLY A 52 3.31 13.17 7.40
N GLU A 53 3.48 14.36 7.99
CA GLU A 53 4.26 15.44 7.37
C GLU A 53 5.75 15.37 7.74
N VAL A 54 6.06 14.74 8.87
CA VAL A 54 7.41 14.53 9.36
C VAL A 54 7.64 13.04 9.59
N GLU A 55 8.70 12.48 9.02
CA GLU A 55 9.15 11.13 9.35
C GLU A 55 9.95 11.15 10.66
N LYS A 56 9.77 10.12 11.49
CA LYS A 56 10.57 9.86 12.69
C LYS A 56 11.31 8.54 12.52
N LYS A 57 12.64 8.58 12.54
CA LYS A 57 13.49 7.37 12.53
C LYS A 57 14.13 7.18 13.90
N MET A 58 13.86 6.04 14.52
CA MET A 58 14.39 5.68 15.83
C MET A 58 15.43 4.57 15.68
N TYR A 59 16.70 4.91 15.92
CA TYR A 59 17.80 3.95 15.98
C TYR A 59 18.02 3.45 17.41
N SER A 60 17.80 4.32 18.41
CA SER A 60 17.77 3.99 19.84
C SER A 60 16.98 5.04 20.62
N LYS A 61 16.73 4.85 21.92
CA LYS A 61 16.05 5.85 22.77
C LYS A 61 16.76 7.21 22.78
N SER A 62 18.08 7.23 22.66
CA SER A 62 18.89 8.46 22.56
C SER A 62 19.19 8.86 21.11
N HIS A 63 18.87 8.00 20.14
CA HIS A 63 19.13 8.21 18.73
C HIS A 63 17.83 8.26 17.92
N ILE A 64 17.23 9.46 17.87
CA ILE A 64 16.05 9.77 17.06
C ILE A 64 16.40 10.85 16.04
N GLU A 65 15.92 10.69 14.82
CA GLU A 65 16.00 11.67 13.73
C GLU A 65 14.61 12.01 13.20
N TYR A 66 14.47 13.26 12.75
CA TYR A 66 13.27 13.78 12.12
C TYR A 66 13.60 14.39 10.76
N GLY A 67 12.71 14.26 9.79
CA GLY A 67 12.84 14.84 8.44
C GLY A 67 11.47 15.09 7.82
N LEU A 68 11.36 15.98 6.83
CA LEU A 68 10.14 16.12 6.05
C LEU A 68 9.87 14.85 5.24
N ILE A 69 8.60 14.43 5.15
CA ILE A 69 8.24 13.32 4.26
C ILE A 69 8.29 13.82 2.81
N ASN A 70 9.15 13.20 2.01
CA ASN A 70 9.11 13.36 0.57
C ASN A 70 7.94 12.53 0.00
N ILE A 71 6.79 13.19 -0.20
CA ILE A 71 5.55 12.51 -0.63
C ILE A 71 5.76 11.75 -1.95
N SER A 72 6.51 12.30 -2.91
CA SER A 72 6.73 11.61 -4.20
C SER A 72 7.58 10.35 -4.03
N GLU A 73 8.64 10.41 -3.24
CA GLU A 73 9.48 9.25 -2.92
C GLU A 73 8.73 8.20 -2.09
N SER A 74 7.92 8.64 -1.13
CA SER A 74 7.08 7.75 -0.32
C SER A 74 6.05 7.00 -1.17
N VAL A 75 5.32 7.72 -2.01
CA VAL A 75 4.36 7.16 -2.98
C VAL A 75 5.07 6.19 -3.93
N ASN A 76 6.22 6.58 -4.47
CA ASN A 76 6.97 5.73 -5.40
C ASN A 76 7.42 4.43 -4.72
N ASN A 77 7.93 4.50 -3.50
CA ASN A 77 8.35 3.32 -2.74
C ASN A 77 7.16 2.38 -2.42
N GLN A 78 6.00 2.95 -2.07
CA GLN A 78 4.79 2.16 -1.83
C GLN A 78 4.31 1.47 -3.11
N LEU A 79 4.23 2.20 -4.22
CA LEU A 79 3.84 1.63 -5.51
C LEU A 79 4.86 0.60 -6.00
N LYS A 80 6.15 0.77 -5.72
CA LYS A 80 7.18 -0.21 -6.06
C LYS A 80 6.96 -1.56 -5.36
N SER A 81 6.51 -1.56 -4.10
CA SER A 81 6.16 -2.81 -3.40
C SER A 81 5.00 -3.51 -4.09
N VAL A 82 3.90 -2.78 -4.33
CA VAL A 82 2.71 -3.32 -5.00
C VAL A 82 3.04 -3.82 -6.41
N HIS A 83 3.89 -3.10 -7.14
CA HIS A 83 4.37 -3.49 -8.46
C HIS A 83 5.13 -4.82 -8.41
N ASN A 84 6.02 -5.01 -7.45
CA ASN A 84 6.76 -6.27 -7.31
C ASN A 84 5.82 -7.43 -6.94
N GLU A 85 4.87 -7.19 -6.04
CA GLU A 85 3.87 -8.19 -5.64
C GLU A 85 3.02 -8.64 -6.83
N ILE A 86 2.46 -7.69 -7.60
CA ILE A 86 1.62 -8.05 -8.75
C ILE A 86 2.40 -8.73 -9.87
N GLU A 87 3.68 -8.40 -10.07
CA GLU A 87 4.53 -9.13 -11.03
C GLU A 87 4.78 -10.57 -10.60
N MET A 88 5.02 -10.82 -9.30
CA MET A 88 5.15 -12.19 -8.79
C MET A 88 3.84 -12.98 -8.99
N ILE A 89 2.71 -12.39 -8.62
CA ILE A 89 1.38 -13.00 -8.79
C ILE A 89 1.11 -13.31 -10.28
N PHE A 90 1.48 -12.39 -11.18
CA PHE A 90 1.33 -12.59 -12.61
C PHE A 90 2.12 -13.79 -13.13
N GLU A 91 3.38 -13.94 -12.73
CA GLU A 91 4.19 -15.08 -13.13
C GLU A 91 3.67 -16.39 -12.50
N GLU A 92 3.22 -16.38 -11.24
CA GLU A 92 2.58 -17.55 -10.61
C GLU A 92 1.32 -18.02 -11.37
N ILE A 93 0.45 -17.09 -11.78
CA ILE A 93 -0.74 -17.40 -12.59
C ILE A 93 -0.33 -18.03 -13.93
N LYS A 94 0.71 -17.48 -14.56
CA LYS A 94 1.20 -17.95 -15.87
C LYS A 94 1.85 -19.33 -15.77
N GLU A 95 2.64 -19.59 -14.73
CA GLU A 95 3.20 -20.91 -14.43
C GLU A 95 2.08 -21.92 -14.17
N PHE A 96 1.10 -21.57 -13.34
CA PHE A 96 -0.05 -22.43 -13.06
C PHE A 96 -0.80 -22.81 -14.33
N LYS A 97 -1.10 -21.83 -15.20
CA LYS A 97 -1.72 -22.06 -16.51
C LYS A 97 -0.95 -23.07 -17.37
N GLN A 98 0.39 -23.01 -17.36
CA GLN A 98 1.23 -23.98 -18.10
C GLN A 98 1.16 -25.38 -17.49
N ILE A 99 1.13 -25.50 -16.16
CA ILE A 99 1.05 -26.80 -15.47
C ILE A 99 -0.32 -27.44 -15.71
N MET A 100 -1.40 -26.66 -15.72
CA MET A 100 -2.75 -27.14 -16.02
C MET A 100 -2.83 -27.80 -17.41
N GLN A 101 -2.11 -27.27 -18.40
CA GLN A 101 -2.06 -27.85 -19.76
C GLN A 101 -1.35 -29.21 -19.82
N GLN A 102 -0.64 -29.61 -18.76
CA GLN A 102 0.06 -30.90 -18.69
C GLN A 102 -0.79 -32.02 -18.06
N ASP A 103 -2.08 -31.77 -17.76
CA ASP A 103 -3.04 -32.72 -17.16
C ASP A 103 -2.57 -33.38 -15.84
N LYS A 104 -1.69 -32.70 -15.10
CA LYS A 104 -1.12 -33.21 -13.84
C LYS A 104 -1.89 -32.82 -12.57
N ILE A 105 -2.87 -31.93 -12.68
CA ILE A 105 -3.53 -31.31 -11.54
C ILE A 105 -4.99 -31.77 -11.46
N GLU A 106 -5.41 -32.20 -10.28
CA GLU A 106 -6.80 -32.61 -10.02
C GLU A 106 -7.77 -31.42 -10.07
N PHE A 107 -9.03 -31.68 -10.42
CA PHE A 107 -10.08 -30.66 -10.55
C PHE A 107 -10.17 -29.71 -9.33
N GLN A 108 -10.18 -30.28 -8.12
CA GLN A 108 -10.34 -29.49 -6.89
C GLN A 108 -9.15 -28.57 -6.63
N GLU A 109 -7.94 -29.03 -6.95
CA GLU A 109 -6.74 -28.22 -6.84
C GLU A 109 -6.75 -27.08 -7.87
N ARG A 110 -7.22 -27.35 -9.10
CA ARG A 110 -7.40 -26.33 -10.14
C ARG A 110 -8.40 -25.26 -9.70
N LEU A 111 -9.55 -25.69 -9.17
CA LEU A 111 -10.61 -24.82 -8.68
C LEU A 111 -10.13 -23.93 -7.53
N ARG A 112 -9.54 -24.53 -6.49
CA ARG A 112 -9.04 -23.81 -5.32
C ARG A 112 -7.98 -22.78 -5.68
N THR A 113 -7.03 -23.16 -6.54
CA THR A 113 -5.92 -22.28 -6.95
C THR A 113 -6.45 -21.11 -7.79
N THR A 114 -7.40 -21.37 -8.69
CA THR A 114 -8.08 -20.31 -9.46
C THR A 114 -8.78 -19.31 -8.56
N ILE A 115 -9.57 -19.78 -7.59
CA ILE A 115 -10.26 -18.91 -6.62
C ILE A 115 -9.26 -18.10 -5.79
N HIS A 116 -8.15 -18.71 -5.39
CA HIS A 116 -7.09 -18.03 -4.66
C HIS A 116 -6.51 -16.86 -5.45
N PHE A 117 -6.15 -17.07 -6.71
CA PHE A 117 -5.65 -16.01 -7.58
C PHE A 117 -6.69 -14.90 -7.80
N ILE A 118 -7.97 -15.26 -7.98
CA ILE A 118 -9.05 -14.28 -8.09
C ILE A 118 -9.08 -13.37 -6.85
N HIS A 119 -9.02 -13.93 -5.64
CA HIS A 119 -9.05 -13.13 -4.41
C HIS A 119 -7.82 -12.23 -4.25
N ILE A 120 -6.63 -12.73 -4.58
CA ILE A 120 -5.41 -11.92 -4.53
C ILE A 120 -5.52 -10.74 -5.50
N VAL A 121 -5.86 -11.00 -6.78
CA VAL A 121 -5.94 -9.95 -7.80
C VAL A 121 -7.06 -8.95 -7.47
N GLN A 122 -8.21 -9.41 -6.95
CA GLN A 122 -9.28 -8.53 -6.47
C GLN A 122 -8.83 -7.61 -5.33
N SER A 123 -8.09 -8.16 -4.36
CA SER A 123 -7.56 -7.38 -3.23
C SER A 123 -6.62 -6.28 -3.73
N THR A 124 -5.67 -6.62 -4.61
CA THR A 124 -4.73 -5.67 -5.20
C THR A 124 -5.45 -4.59 -6.02
N ASP A 125 -6.43 -4.97 -6.84
CA ASP A 125 -7.27 -4.02 -7.60
C ASP A 125 -8.07 -3.10 -6.67
N GLY A 126 -8.61 -3.63 -5.57
CA GLY A 126 -9.29 -2.83 -4.54
C GLY A 126 -8.38 -1.78 -3.92
N VAL A 127 -7.15 -2.15 -3.55
CA VAL A 127 -6.13 -1.20 -3.04
C VAL A 127 -5.84 -0.13 -4.08
N MET A 128 -5.61 -0.50 -5.34
CA MET A 128 -5.31 0.45 -6.41
C MET A 128 -6.47 1.41 -6.67
N LYS A 129 -7.72 0.96 -6.60
CA LYS A 129 -8.91 1.82 -6.67
C LYS A 129 -8.96 2.84 -5.53
N LEU A 130 -8.65 2.42 -4.30
CA LEU A 130 -8.57 3.36 -3.16
C LEU A 130 -7.47 4.41 -3.38
N LEU A 131 -6.28 3.97 -3.82
CA LEU A 131 -5.16 4.86 -4.12
C LEU A 131 -5.45 5.83 -5.28
N SER A 132 -6.32 5.45 -6.23
CA SER A 132 -6.69 6.30 -7.37
C SER A 132 -7.38 7.61 -6.98
N ASN A 133 -7.95 7.68 -5.78
CA ASN A 133 -8.58 8.89 -5.24
C ASN A 133 -7.55 9.98 -4.88
N TYR A 134 -6.26 9.62 -4.83
CA TYR A 134 -5.17 10.52 -4.48
C TYR A 134 -4.36 10.89 -5.74
N PRO A 135 -4.35 12.17 -6.17
CA PRO A 135 -3.66 12.59 -7.39
C PRO A 135 -2.16 12.28 -7.41
N THR A 136 -1.51 12.24 -6.25
CA THR A 136 -0.09 11.91 -6.10
C THR A 136 0.21 10.49 -6.54
N PHE A 137 -0.64 9.53 -6.19
CA PHE A 137 -0.52 8.14 -6.66
C PHE A 137 -0.88 8.01 -8.13
N LYS A 138 -2.03 8.56 -8.55
CA LYS A 138 -2.54 8.40 -9.92
C LYS A 138 -1.61 8.96 -11.00
N LYS A 139 -0.83 9.99 -10.68
CA LYS A 139 0.15 10.60 -11.60
C LYS A 139 1.48 9.86 -11.67
N ASP A 140 1.79 8.97 -10.72
CA ASP A 140 3.01 8.17 -10.77
C ASP A 140 2.92 7.15 -11.91
N LYS A 141 4.03 6.96 -12.63
CA LYS A 141 4.09 6.04 -13.78
C LYS A 141 3.81 4.59 -13.37
N MET A 142 4.30 4.15 -12.21
CA MET A 142 4.10 2.79 -11.70
C MET A 142 2.63 2.47 -11.46
N PHE A 143 1.82 3.47 -11.12
CA PHE A 143 0.38 3.27 -10.93
C PHE A 143 -0.28 2.66 -12.18
N SER A 144 0.00 3.22 -13.36
CA SER A 144 -0.54 2.70 -14.63
C SER A 144 0.03 1.33 -15.02
N GLN A 145 1.29 1.06 -14.66
CA GLN A 145 1.92 -0.25 -14.88
C GLN A 145 1.24 -1.34 -14.05
N ILE A 146 0.96 -1.06 -12.76
CA ILE A 146 0.25 -2.00 -11.87
C ILE A 146 -1.16 -2.27 -12.41
N ILE A 147 -1.93 -1.23 -12.79
CA ILE A 147 -3.28 -1.40 -13.33
C ILE A 147 -3.27 -2.28 -14.60
N ARG A 148 -2.29 -2.07 -15.49
CA ARG A 148 -2.10 -2.92 -16.65
C ARG A 148 -1.83 -4.37 -16.25
N LYS A 149 -0.90 -4.59 -15.32
CA LYS A 149 -0.54 -5.93 -14.86
C LYS A 149 -1.71 -6.66 -14.18
N ILE A 150 -2.54 -5.95 -13.41
CA ILE A 150 -3.80 -6.48 -12.87
C ILE A 150 -4.72 -6.96 -14.00
N SER A 151 -4.83 -6.18 -15.08
CA SER A 151 -5.65 -6.56 -16.25
C SER A 151 -5.09 -7.81 -16.93
N ASP A 152 -3.77 -7.88 -17.09
CA ASP A 152 -3.09 -9.06 -17.66
C ASP A 152 -3.29 -10.31 -16.78
N CYS A 153 -3.30 -10.16 -15.44
CA CYS A 153 -3.64 -11.25 -14.51
C CYS A 153 -5.07 -11.74 -14.71
N TRP A 154 -6.03 -10.81 -14.82
CA TRP A 154 -7.43 -11.15 -15.07
C TRP A 154 -7.61 -11.91 -16.39
N GLU A 155 -6.95 -11.47 -17.44
CA GLU A 155 -6.97 -12.14 -18.74
C GLU A 155 -6.47 -13.59 -18.62
N ASN A 156 -5.31 -13.81 -17.99
CA ASN A 156 -4.77 -15.15 -17.79
C ASN A 156 -5.66 -16.06 -16.91
N ILE A 157 -6.27 -15.52 -15.85
CA ILE A 157 -7.22 -16.26 -15.02
C ILE A 157 -8.44 -16.66 -15.85
N MET A 158 -9.02 -15.72 -16.59
CA MET A 158 -10.21 -15.97 -17.41
C MET A 158 -9.93 -16.97 -18.52
N GLU A 159 -8.80 -16.85 -19.20
CA GLU A 159 -8.37 -17.86 -20.17
C GLU A 159 -8.21 -19.23 -19.51
N SER A 160 -7.65 -19.31 -18.30
CA SER A 160 -7.50 -20.59 -17.59
C SER A 160 -8.84 -21.23 -17.26
N ILE A 161 -9.85 -20.43 -16.88
CA ILE A 161 -11.22 -20.89 -16.60
C ILE A 161 -11.91 -21.38 -17.88
N VAL A 162 -11.83 -20.61 -18.97
CA VAL A 162 -12.54 -20.91 -20.23
C VAL A 162 -12.02 -22.17 -20.91
N HIS A 163 -10.73 -22.48 -20.75
CA HIS A 163 -10.12 -23.68 -21.34
C HIS A 163 -10.19 -24.91 -20.44
N GLN A 164 -11.00 -24.90 -19.37
CA GLN A 164 -11.21 -26.10 -18.56
C GLN A 164 -12.02 -27.16 -19.33
N PRO A 165 -11.68 -28.45 -19.17
CA PRO A 165 -12.41 -29.53 -19.84
C PRO A 165 -13.82 -29.73 -19.26
N GLU A 166 -14.05 -29.38 -17.99
CA GLU A 166 -15.34 -29.51 -17.34
C GLU A 166 -16.25 -28.30 -17.60
N GLU A 167 -17.43 -28.54 -18.18
CA GLU A 167 -18.44 -27.49 -18.45
C GLU A 167 -18.89 -26.74 -17.18
N GLU A 168 -18.85 -27.41 -16.02
CA GLU A 168 -19.30 -26.87 -14.74
C GLU A 168 -18.24 -26.03 -14.01
N PHE A 169 -16.98 -26.01 -14.47
CA PHE A 169 -15.89 -25.37 -13.73
C PHE A 169 -16.14 -23.89 -13.45
N LEU A 170 -16.63 -23.14 -14.45
CA LEU A 170 -17.00 -21.72 -14.27
C LEU A 170 -18.09 -21.55 -13.22
N ASN A 171 -19.09 -22.44 -13.20
CA ASN A 171 -20.19 -22.38 -12.24
C ASN A 171 -19.67 -22.59 -10.81
N GLU A 172 -18.75 -23.54 -10.63
CA GLU A 172 -18.09 -23.79 -9.34
C GLU A 172 -17.25 -22.61 -8.87
N VAL A 173 -16.48 -21.97 -9.78
CA VAL A 173 -15.75 -20.74 -9.46
C VAL A 173 -16.72 -19.65 -8.96
N ILE A 174 -17.82 -19.40 -9.70
CA ILE A 174 -18.80 -18.38 -9.34
C ILE A 174 -19.48 -18.70 -8.00
N ALA A 175 -19.85 -19.97 -7.76
CA ALA A 175 -20.49 -20.40 -6.53
C ALA A 175 -19.60 -20.13 -5.31
N ASN A 176 -18.32 -20.46 -5.40
CA ASN A 176 -17.35 -20.24 -4.32
C ASN A 176 -17.12 -18.74 -4.04
N LEU A 177 -17.06 -17.91 -5.09
CA LEU A 177 -16.92 -16.46 -4.92
C LEU A 177 -18.17 -15.83 -4.24
N ARG A 178 -19.37 -16.38 -4.46
CA ARG A 178 -20.60 -15.94 -3.80
C ARG A 178 -20.69 -16.38 -2.34
N ILE A 179 -20.28 -17.61 -2.02
CA ILE A 179 -20.28 -18.12 -0.64
C ILE A 179 -19.41 -17.23 0.27
N SER A 180 -18.27 -16.75 -0.26
CA SER A 180 -17.41 -15.77 0.43
C SER A 180 -18.13 -14.45 0.78
N GLN A 181 -19.10 -14.02 -0.03
CA GLN A 181 -19.89 -12.79 0.22
C GLN A 181 -21.02 -13.01 1.24
N ILE A 182 -21.64 -14.20 1.23
CA ILE A 182 -22.82 -14.52 2.06
C ILE A 182 -22.43 -14.89 3.51
N GLY A 183 -21.19 -15.29 3.77
CA GLY A 183 -20.66 -15.58 5.12
C GLY A 183 -20.49 -14.36 6.04
N SER A 184 -20.82 -13.15 5.59
CA SER A 184 -20.75 -11.90 6.37
C SER A 184 -22.08 -11.52 7.06
N GLN A 185 -22.95 -12.49 7.35
CA GLN A 185 -24.07 -12.24 8.26
C GLN A 185 -23.54 -11.94 9.66
N SER A 186 -23.45 -10.64 9.94
CA SER A 186 -23.44 -9.98 11.26
C SER A 186 -23.49 -10.94 12.45
N VAL A 187 -22.32 -11.23 13.02
CA VAL A 187 -22.26 -11.65 14.42
C VAL A 187 -22.45 -10.38 15.25
N ASN A 188 -23.58 -10.34 15.96
CA ASN A 188 -24.05 -9.27 16.85
C ASN A 188 -22.98 -8.72 17.80
#